data_AF-A0A1G0SS65-F1
#
_entry.id   AF-A0A1G0SS65-F1
#
_cell.length_a   1.000
_cell.length_b   1.000
_cell.length_c   1.000
_cell.angle_alpha   90.00
_cell.angle_beta   90.00
_cell.angle_gamma   90.00
#
_symmetry.space_group_name_H-M   'P 1'
#
loop_
_entity.id
_entity.type
_entity.pdbx_description
1 polymer ?
#
loop_
_entity_poly.entity_id
_entity_poly.type
_entity_poly.pdbx_seq_one_letter_code
_entity_poly.pdbx_strand_id
1 'polypeptide(L)'
;MNRIPKKSTIAVDRTRLHEFSLTPLQQEKFEKGRSLFNEGKFWEAHEAWEDVWKEREEEGRIFFQGIIQAAAAFHLVFVHPRLSGARRNILKSLAILDLFPPSYLKINVDELRSSLKEALAAINASDASPQSRISNSLLPRL
;
A
#
# COMPACT_ATOMS: atom_id res chain seq x y z
N MET A 1 7.01 11.20 22.31
CA MET A 1 6.30 10.49 21.24
C MET A 1 7.08 9.20 20.94
N ASN A 2 6.68 8.08 21.54
CA ASN A 2 7.43 6.83 21.44
C ASN A 2 7.30 6.28 20.02
N ARG A 3 8.40 6.29 19.27
CA ARG A 3 8.50 5.55 18.02
C ARG A 3 8.41 4.06 18.34
N ILE A 4 7.34 3.42 17.87
CA ILE A 4 7.25 1.97 17.79
C ILE A 4 8.51 1.49 17.04
N PRO A 5 9.32 0.58 17.61
CA PRO A 5 10.53 0.10 16.94
C PRO A 5 10.13 -0.51 15.60
N LYS A 6 10.80 -0.07 14.52
CA LYS A 6 10.65 -0.69 13.20
C LYS A 6 11.22 -2.10 13.29
N LYS A 7 10.40 -3.10 13.61
CA LYS A 7 10.79 -4.50 13.38
C LYS A 7 11.19 -4.60 11.91
N SER A 8 12.44 -5.01 11.69
CA SER A 8 12.96 -5.31 10.36
C SER A 8 12.01 -6.31 9.70
N THR A 9 11.67 -6.11 8.43
CA THR A 9 10.83 -7.01 7.61
C THR A 9 11.30 -8.47 7.66
N ILE A 10 12.55 -8.70 8.07
CA ILE A 10 13.23 -10.00 8.25
C ILE A 10 12.68 -10.82 9.43
N ALA A 11 11.96 -10.21 10.38
CA ALA A 11 11.44 -10.89 11.58
C ALA A 11 9.93 -11.20 11.52
N VAL A 12 9.27 -11.02 10.37
CA VAL A 12 7.84 -11.34 10.24
C VAL A 12 7.68 -12.85 10.15
N ASP A 13 7.07 -13.43 11.19
CA ASP A 13 6.68 -14.84 11.21
C ASP A 13 5.54 -15.07 10.19
N ARG A 14 5.92 -15.57 9.01
CA ARG A 14 4.99 -15.82 7.90
C ARG A 14 3.92 -16.86 8.25
N THR A 15 4.17 -17.73 9.23
CA THR A 15 3.18 -18.73 9.67
C THR A 15 1.99 -18.09 10.38
N ARG A 16 2.12 -16.83 10.81
CA ARG A 16 1.05 -16.06 11.46
C ARG A 16 0.31 -15.12 10.53
N LEU A 17 0.70 -15.02 9.25
CA LEU A 17 0.01 -14.22 8.24
C LEU A 17 -1.19 -15.01 7.69
N HIS A 18 -2.22 -15.19 8.52
CA HIS A 18 -3.49 -15.75 8.13
C HIS A 18 -4.54 -14.65 7.98
N GLU A 19 -5.52 -14.85 7.08
CA GLU A 19 -6.65 -13.94 7.00
C GLU A 19 -7.34 -13.85 8.37
N PHE A 20 -7.63 -12.62 8.76
CA PHE A 20 -8.27 -12.30 10.02
C PHE A 20 -9.61 -11.63 9.76
N SER A 21 -10.52 -11.74 10.72
CA SER A 21 -11.80 -11.05 10.64
C SER A 21 -11.66 -9.57 11.02
N LEU A 22 -12.31 -8.72 10.24
CA LEU A 22 -12.54 -7.30 10.55
C LEU A 22 -13.86 -7.18 11.33
N THR A 23 -13.91 -6.28 12.30
CA THR A 23 -15.21 -5.88 12.88
C THR A 23 -16.06 -5.16 11.80
N PRO A 24 -17.39 -5.03 11.97
CA PRO A 24 -18.21 -4.33 10.97
C PRO A 24 -17.72 -2.91 10.64
N LEU A 25 -17.30 -2.15 11.65
CA LEU A 25 -16.74 -0.81 11.45
C LEU A 25 -15.39 -0.84 10.73
N GLN A 26 -14.53 -1.80 11.06
CA GLN A 26 -13.25 -1.96 10.37
C GLN A 26 -13.44 -2.40 8.92
N GLN A 27 -14.43 -3.25 8.64
CA GLN A 27 -14.79 -3.66 7.29
C GLN A 27 -15.29 -2.45 6.47
N GLU A 28 -16.13 -1.60 7.07
CA GLU A 28 -16.61 -0.37 6.41
C GLU A 28 -15.44 0.56 6.05
N LYS A 29 -14.54 0.83 7.00
CA LYS A 29 -13.34 1.66 6.75
C LYS A 29 -12.42 1.03 5.70
N PHE A 30 -12.26 -0.28 5.73
CA PHE A 30 -11.46 -1.02 4.76
C PHE A 30 -12.01 -0.89 3.33
N GLU A 31 -13.30 -1.17 3.13
CA GLU A 31 -13.97 -1.03 1.83
C GLU A 31 -14.02 0.42 1.37
N LYS A 32 -14.19 1.37 2.30
CA LYS A 32 -14.13 2.80 1.99
C LYS A 32 -12.75 3.18 1.44
N GLY A 33 -11.68 2.74 2.09
CA GLY A 33 -10.31 2.96 1.60
C GLY A 33 -10.08 2.33 0.22
N ARG A 34 -10.63 1.14 -0.01
CA ARG A 34 -10.57 0.45 -1.32
C ARG A 34 -11.26 1.25 -2.42
N SER A 35 -12.48 1.74 -2.18
CA SER A 35 -13.20 2.61 -3.12
C SER A 35 -12.43 3.89 -3.42
N LEU A 36 -11.94 4.58 -2.38
CA LEU A 36 -11.17 5.81 -2.50
C LEU A 36 -9.89 5.60 -3.32
N PHE A 37 -9.20 4.49 -3.07
CA PHE A 37 -7.99 4.13 -3.81
C PHE A 37 -8.31 3.94 -5.30
N ASN A 38 -9.38 3.23 -5.63
CA ASN A 38 -9.83 3.01 -7.01
C ASN A 38 -10.28 4.29 -7.72
N GLU A 39 -10.71 5.30 -6.95
CA GLU A 39 -11.04 6.65 -7.44
C GLU A 39 -9.81 7.57 -7.56
N GLY A 40 -8.60 7.09 -7.22
CA GLY A 40 -7.38 7.90 -7.21
C GLY A 40 -7.24 8.85 -6.02
N LYS A 41 -8.13 8.75 -5.03
CA LYS A 41 -8.11 9.52 -3.76
C LYS A 41 -7.18 8.84 -2.75
N PHE A 42 -5.90 8.81 -3.10
CA PHE A 42 -4.91 7.99 -2.41
C PHE A 42 -4.64 8.44 -0.97
N TRP A 43 -4.73 9.74 -0.66
CA TRP A 43 -4.51 10.21 0.71
C TRP A 43 -5.66 9.80 1.63
N GLU A 44 -6.89 9.95 1.14
CA GLU A 44 -8.10 9.58 1.87
C GLU A 44 -8.17 8.06 2.05
N ALA A 45 -7.73 7.28 1.05
CA ALA A 45 -7.56 5.83 1.20
C ALA A 45 -6.53 5.48 2.28
N HIS A 46 -5.40 6.19 2.31
CA HIS A 46 -4.38 6.06 3.36
C HIS A 46 -4.99 6.31 4.75
N GLU A 47 -5.73 7.40 4.94
CA GLU A 47 -6.35 7.73 6.22
C GLU A 47 -7.39 6.68 6.67
N ALA A 48 -8.24 6.23 5.76
CA ALA A 48 -9.25 5.21 6.04
C ALA A 48 -8.62 3.89 6.52
N TRP A 49 -7.52 3.47 5.91
CA TRP A 49 -6.79 2.27 6.32
C TRP A 49 -5.91 2.47 7.57
N GLU A 50 -5.39 3.67 7.80
CA GLU A 50 -4.59 3.99 9.00
C GLU A 50 -5.42 3.83 10.28
N ASP A 51 -6.70 4.21 10.22
CA ASP A 51 -7.64 4.00 11.32
C ASP A 51 -7.78 2.52 11.68
N VAL A 52 -7.94 1.65 10.67
CA VAL A 52 -7.98 0.20 10.91
C VAL A 52 -6.64 -0.27 11.46
N TRP A 53 -5.52 0.14 10.86
CA TRP A 53 -4.17 -0.22 11.29
C TRP A 53 -3.88 0.09 12.76
N LYS A 54 -4.34 1.25 13.26
CA LYS A 54 -4.12 1.67 14.66
C LYS A 54 -4.74 0.70 15.67
N GLU A 55 -5.84 0.04 15.31
CA GLU A 55 -6.62 -0.82 16.20
C GLU A 55 -6.24 -2.31 16.14
N ARG A 56 -5.28 -2.71 15.29
CA ARG A 56 -4.92 -4.13 15.07
C ARG A 56 -3.69 -4.59 15.85
N GLU A 57 -3.62 -5.90 16.08
CA GLU A 57 -2.41 -6.61 16.53
C GLU A 57 -1.34 -6.70 15.43
N GLU A 58 -0.13 -7.15 15.77
CA GLU A 58 1.04 -7.07 14.88
C GLU A 58 0.83 -7.76 13.53
N GLU A 59 0.21 -8.93 13.49
CA GLU A 59 -0.02 -9.71 12.27
C GLU A 59 -0.88 -8.94 11.26
N GLY A 60 -2.00 -8.39 11.72
CA GLY A 60 -2.89 -7.61 10.87
C GLY A 60 -2.33 -6.26 10.47
N ARG A 61 -1.56 -5.64 11.37
CA ARG A 61 -0.89 -4.36 11.11
C ARG A 61 0.06 -4.40 9.92
N ILE A 62 0.71 -5.54 9.67
CA ILE A 62 1.71 -5.64 8.59
C ILE A 62 1.04 -5.47 7.23
N PHE A 63 -0.08 -6.15 6.96
CA PHE A 63 -0.78 -6.00 5.68
C PHE A 63 -1.24 -4.55 5.44
N PHE A 64 -1.90 -3.97 6.44
CA PHE A 64 -2.36 -2.58 6.36
C PHE A 64 -1.20 -1.61 6.14
N GLN A 65 -0.06 -1.82 6.80
CA GLN A 65 1.15 -1.02 6.56
C GLN A 65 1.61 -1.07 5.10
N GLY A 66 1.50 -2.23 4.44
CA GLY A 66 1.82 -2.40 3.02
C GLY A 66 0.93 -1.57 2.09
N ILE A 67 -0.39 -1.66 2.26
CA ILE A 67 -1.36 -0.91 1.41
C ILE A 67 -1.38 0.59 1.72
N ILE A 68 -1.18 0.98 2.98
CA ILE A 68 -1.03 2.40 3.40
C ILE A 68 0.20 3.02 2.74
N GLN A 69 1.33 2.29 2.67
CA GLN A 69 2.52 2.76 1.97
C GLN A 69 2.32 2.81 0.45
N ALA A 70 1.54 1.89 -0.13
CA ALA A 70 1.18 1.95 -1.55
C ALA A 70 0.35 3.19 -1.85
N ALA A 71 -0.68 3.48 -1.05
CA ALA A 71 -1.49 4.69 -1.17
C ALA A 71 -0.63 5.96 -1.05
N ALA A 72 0.23 6.04 -0.03
CA ALA A 72 1.16 7.16 0.11
C ALA A 72 2.13 7.28 -1.08
N ALA A 73 2.59 6.16 -1.66
CA ALA A 73 3.44 6.18 -2.84
C ALA A 73 2.70 6.78 -4.05
N PHE A 74 1.50 6.29 -4.38
CA PHE A 74 0.74 6.77 -5.52
C PHE A 74 0.28 8.22 -5.35
N HIS A 75 -0.06 8.65 -4.13
CA HIS A 75 -0.28 10.06 -3.84
C HIS A 75 0.94 10.93 -4.21
N LEU A 76 2.15 10.48 -3.86
CA LEU A 76 3.41 11.18 -4.17
C LEU A 76 3.84 11.05 -5.64
N VAL A 77 3.21 10.18 -6.42
CA VAL A 77 3.43 10.04 -7.87
C VAL A 77 2.49 10.99 -8.63
N PHE A 78 1.19 10.92 -8.33
CA PHE A 78 0.14 11.51 -9.16
C PHE A 78 -0.38 12.86 -8.63
N VAL A 79 -0.41 13.06 -7.31
CA VAL A 79 -1.08 14.24 -6.70
C VAL A 79 -0.05 15.26 -6.22
N HIS A 80 0.98 14.81 -5.47
CA HIS A 80 2.05 15.65 -4.95
C HIS A 80 3.44 15.10 -5.33
N PRO A 81 3.89 15.31 -6.59
CA PRO A 81 5.09 14.71 -7.14
C PRO A 81 6.35 14.89 -6.26
N ARG A 82 6.73 13.83 -5.55
CA ARG A 82 7.96 13.74 -4.75
C ARG A 82 8.57 12.36 -4.94
N LEU A 83 9.24 12.18 -6.07
CA LEU A 83 9.64 10.86 -6.59
C LEU A 83 10.58 10.09 -5.67
N SER A 84 11.48 10.77 -4.95
CA SER A 84 12.35 10.12 -3.95
C SER A 84 11.53 9.55 -2.78
N GLY A 85 10.51 10.28 -2.34
CA GLY A 85 9.55 9.84 -1.33
C GLY A 85 8.68 8.69 -1.83
N ALA A 86 8.16 8.80 -3.06
CA ALA A 86 7.39 7.76 -3.71
C ALA A 86 8.20 6.46 -3.82
N ARG A 87 9.40 6.50 -4.41
CA ARG A 87 10.32 5.35 -4.53
C ARG A 87 10.54 4.66 -3.19
N ARG A 88 10.80 5.42 -2.12
CA ARG A 88 10.99 4.87 -0.78
C ARG A 88 9.75 4.15 -0.26
N ASN A 89 8.55 4.70 -0.49
CA ASN A 89 7.30 4.07 -0.06
C ASN A 89 6.96 2.83 -0.90
N ILE A 90 7.22 2.86 -2.22
CA ILE A 90 7.06 1.70 -3.10
C ILE A 90 7.92 0.53 -2.63
N LEU A 91 9.22 0.76 -2.39
CA LEU A 91 10.15 -0.29 -1.97
C LEU A 91 9.73 -0.94 -0.66
N LYS A 92 9.25 -0.16 0.31
CA LYS A 92 8.76 -0.69 1.59
C LYS A 92 7.44 -1.43 1.43
N SER A 93 6.52 -0.90 0.60
CA SER A 93 5.24 -1.55 0.31
C SER A 93 5.46 -2.90 -0.34
N LEU A 94 6.30 -3.00 -1.38
CA LEU A 94 6.66 -4.27 -2.03
C LEU A 94 7.27 -5.27 -1.03
N ALA A 95 8.23 -4.85 -0.22
CA ALA A 95 8.87 -5.72 0.78
C ALA A 95 7.87 -6.33 1.78
N ILE A 96 6.77 -5.62 2.08
CA ILE A 96 5.68 -6.11 2.91
C ILE A 96 4.72 -6.98 2.10
N LEU A 97 4.25 -6.48 0.96
CA LEU A 97 3.23 -7.14 0.16
C LEU A 97 3.73 -8.50 -0.33
N ASP A 98 5.01 -8.67 -0.68
CA ASP A 98 5.64 -9.95 -1.07
C ASP A 98 5.53 -11.06 0.00
N LEU A 99 5.15 -10.74 1.24
CA LEU A 99 4.90 -11.72 2.30
C LEU A 99 3.51 -12.38 2.21
N PHE A 100 2.58 -11.81 1.45
CA PHE A 100 1.18 -12.23 1.39
C PHE A 100 0.87 -13.07 0.14
N PRO A 101 -0.22 -13.86 0.12
CA PRO A 101 -0.69 -14.52 -1.10
C PRO A 101 -1.09 -13.51 -2.20
N PRO A 102 -1.22 -13.95 -3.47
CA PRO A 102 -1.67 -13.10 -4.59
C PRO A 102 -3.01 -12.40 -4.38
N SER A 103 -3.87 -12.95 -3.52
CA SER A 103 -5.07 -12.28 -3.03
C SER A 103 -5.15 -12.41 -1.51
N TYR A 104 -5.48 -11.31 -0.83
CA TYR A 104 -5.59 -11.25 0.63
C TYR A 104 -6.59 -10.18 1.04
N LEU A 105 -7.54 -10.50 1.94
CA LEU A 105 -8.61 -9.58 2.35
C LEU A 105 -9.38 -8.98 1.15
N LYS A 106 -9.64 -9.79 0.12
CA LYS A 106 -10.30 -9.40 -1.15
C LYS A 106 -9.54 -8.39 -2.01
N ILE A 107 -8.30 -8.06 -1.66
CA ILE A 107 -7.41 -7.26 -2.50
C ILE A 107 -6.70 -8.18 -3.50
N ASN A 108 -6.62 -7.76 -4.75
CA ASN A 108 -5.69 -8.35 -5.72
C ASN A 108 -4.27 -7.83 -5.45
N VAL A 109 -3.55 -8.54 -4.57
CA VAL A 109 -2.19 -8.15 -4.13
C VAL A 109 -1.21 -8.23 -5.29
N ASP A 110 -1.37 -9.19 -6.21
CA ASP A 110 -0.46 -9.35 -7.34
C ASP A 110 -0.56 -8.19 -8.36
N GLU A 111 -1.77 -7.72 -8.63
CA GLU A 111 -2.00 -6.52 -9.44
C GLU A 111 -1.44 -5.26 -8.78
N LEU A 112 -1.62 -5.12 -7.46
CA LEU A 112 -1.03 -4.02 -6.70
C LEU A 112 0.50 -4.05 -6.75
N ARG A 113 1.13 -5.22 -6.59
CA ARG A 113 2.58 -5.39 -6.74
C ARG A 113 3.06 -5.03 -8.14
N SER A 114 2.34 -5.47 -9.17
CA SER A 114 2.69 -5.19 -10.57
C SER A 114 2.68 -3.69 -10.84
N SER A 115 1.62 -3.00 -10.42
CA SER A 115 1.49 -1.54 -10.56
C SER A 115 2.58 -0.78 -9.80
N LEU A 116 2.95 -1.25 -8.59
CA LEU A 116 4.05 -0.68 -7.82
C LEU A 116 5.41 -0.88 -8.51
N LYS A 117 5.66 -2.05 -9.11
CA LYS A 117 6.90 -2.36 -9.86
C LYS A 117 7.01 -1.49 -11.11
N GLU A 118 5.92 -1.29 -11.84
CA GLU A 118 5.88 -0.40 -13.00
C GLU A 118 6.13 1.07 -12.62
N ALA A 119 5.47 1.56 -11.55
CA ALA A 119 5.73 2.89 -11.03
C ALA A 119 7.20 3.06 -10.61
N LEU A 120 7.79 2.04 -9.97
CA LEU A 120 9.22 2.06 -9.60
C LEU A 120 10.13 2.11 -10.83
N ALA A 121 9.85 1.32 -11.87
CA ALA A 121 10.60 1.33 -13.11
C ALA A 121 10.52 2.71 -13.80
N ALA A 122 9.32 3.30 -13.87
CA ALA A 122 9.11 4.64 -14.42
C ALA A 122 9.86 5.74 -13.64
N ILE A 123 9.90 5.66 -12.30
CA ILE A 123 10.68 6.59 -11.47
C ILE A 123 12.19 6.43 -11.71
N ASN A 124 12.68 5.22 -11.97
CA ASN A 124 14.12 4.94 -12.13
C ASN A 124 14.66 5.26 -13.53
N ALA A 125 13.81 5.24 -14.56
CA ALA A 125 14.18 5.64 -15.90
C ALA A 125 14.29 7.18 -15.94
N SER A 126 15.48 7.75 -15.73
CA SER A 126 15.71 9.17 -15.43
C SER A 126 15.30 10.24 -16.49
N ASP A 127 14.66 9.88 -17.61
CA ASP A 127 14.60 10.77 -18.81
C ASP A 127 13.21 11.36 -19.17
N ALA A 128 12.17 11.19 -18.36
CA ALA A 128 10.86 11.85 -18.53
C ALA A 128 10.08 11.90 -17.21
N SER A 129 9.17 12.88 -17.07
CA SER A 129 8.34 12.99 -15.86
C SER A 129 7.53 11.69 -15.66
N PRO A 130 7.52 11.08 -14.46
CA PRO A 130 6.77 9.84 -14.25
C PRO A 130 5.27 9.97 -14.54
N GLN A 131 4.70 11.18 -14.43
CA GLN A 131 3.30 11.45 -14.77
C GLN A 131 2.98 11.19 -16.25
N SER A 132 3.94 11.35 -17.17
CA SER A 132 3.70 11.11 -18.61
C SER A 132 3.84 9.64 -19.01
N ARG A 133 4.48 8.82 -18.16
CA ARG A 133 4.71 7.38 -18.41
C ARG A 133 3.79 6.48 -17.59
N ILE A 134 3.28 6.96 -16.46
CA ILE A 134 2.32 6.23 -15.66
C ILE A 134 0.92 6.66 -16.14
N SER A 135 0.46 5.99 -17.20
CA SER A 135 -0.91 6.16 -17.73
C SER A 135 -1.94 5.82 -16.65
N ASN A 136 -3.12 6.47 -16.67
CA ASN A 136 -4.26 6.11 -15.80
C ASN A 136 -4.70 4.64 -15.94
N SER A 137 -4.28 3.95 -17.01
CA SER A 137 -4.46 2.50 -17.18
C SER A 137 -3.62 1.65 -16.20
N LEU A 138 -2.68 2.26 -15.46
CA LEU A 138 -1.78 1.60 -14.51
C LEU A 138 -2.18 1.82 -13.05
N LEU A 139 -3.35 2.41 -12.79
CA LEU A 139 -3.89 2.46 -11.43
C LEU A 139 -4.34 1.05 -11.05
N PRO A 140 -3.74 0.41 -10.03
CA PRO A 140 -4.21 -0.89 -9.60
C PRO A 140 -5.66 -0.73 -9.13
N ARG A 141 -6.56 -1.58 -9.62
CA ARG A 141 -7.90 -1.65 -9.08
C ARG A 141 -7.90 -2.68 -7.97
N LEU A 142 -8.17 -2.21 -6.76
CA LEU A 142 -8.29 -3.02 -5.55
C LEU A 142 -9.70 -3.58 -5.39
#